data_AF-A0A395NXA3-F1
#
_entry.id   AF-A0A395NXA3-F1
#
_cell.length_a   1.000
_cell.length_b   1.000
_cell.length_c   1.000
_cell.angle_alpha   90.00
_cell.angle_beta   90.00
_cell.angle_gamma   90.00
#
_symmetry.space_group_name_H-M   'P 1'
#
loop_
_entity.id
_entity.type
_entity.pdbx_description
1 polymer ?
#
loop_
_entity_poly.entity_id
_entity_poly.type
_entity_poly.pdbx_seq_one_letter_code
_entity_poly.pdbx_strand_id
1 'polypeptide(L)'
;MHHLVFLSTLAGAASSLRLNYPDSSGRGFTIAQSGSIENVIVTKYNTLNGTHHKHGIKAKASNATKGHNLSLELVNNYYGGEINAYIQGLDSDGAIVFIADDGDLIYPSSNGSSTPVKIKEDIAIPLPPAGESLTLNISIPLSSGRVYFCDGNLQFFVIDTGDGDGLVQPSVSNLRDPSASLNWGFIELTYLSNGALYANISYVDFVGLILSMILSIADGSRPQITRGLKSDAVFQLCEGLWNQTTSDGYLWLGMCVVDGAGNPVRVLSPNYYQRVYAADFEDYWQGYVDRVWDYYSATPLVIDTQTPAGDIECQVFDDVMYCDDDNRGYAKPTASDIWGCNSGPFGLQEGDNHIHVAVIPRLCAAFVRSTLLIDGGDVQPSLNSSYHYRVSPTHHYSRIVHELQVDGRGYAFSYDDVNPDGHEDVSGLVSSGNPDTLTIYVGTPPTN
;
A
#
# COMPACT_ATOMS: atom_id res chain seq x y z
N MET A 1 -48.31 25.54 -7.13
CA MET A 1 -47.94 24.21 -6.61
C MET A 1 -46.42 24.11 -6.66
N HIS A 2 -45.77 24.38 -5.53
CA HIS A 2 -44.33 24.23 -5.35
C HIS A 2 -44.08 22.81 -4.82
N HIS A 3 -43.37 21.98 -5.58
CA HIS A 3 -42.86 20.71 -5.08
C HIS A 3 -41.42 20.92 -4.62
N LEU A 4 -41.23 20.99 -3.30
CA LEU A 4 -39.96 20.76 -2.65
C LEU A 4 -39.56 19.30 -2.92
N VAL A 5 -38.46 19.09 -3.62
CA VAL A 5 -37.75 17.81 -3.63
C VAL A 5 -36.84 17.82 -2.41
N PHE A 6 -37.17 17.02 -1.40
CA PHE A 6 -36.27 16.73 -0.28
C PHE A 6 -35.08 15.92 -0.83
N LEU A 7 -33.91 16.54 -0.95
CA LEU A 7 -32.64 15.83 -0.95
C LEU A 7 -32.46 15.25 0.45
N SER A 8 -32.53 13.93 0.58
CA SER A 8 -32.12 13.23 1.80
C SER A 8 -30.60 13.27 1.89
N THR A 9 -30.09 14.20 2.70
CA THR A 9 -28.74 14.19 3.25
C THR A 9 -28.55 12.94 4.11
N LEU A 10 -27.79 11.94 3.64
CA LEU A 10 -27.19 10.94 4.53
C LEU A 10 -25.92 11.55 5.14
N ALA A 11 -26.12 12.35 6.17
CA ALA A 11 -25.09 12.71 7.13
C ALA A 11 -25.48 12.11 8.48
N GLY A 12 -24.57 11.36 9.09
CA GLY A 12 -24.61 11.06 10.51
C GLY A 12 -25.62 10.01 10.96
N ALA A 13 -25.30 8.74 10.71
CA ALA A 13 -25.53 7.72 11.72
C ALA A 13 -24.23 6.97 11.89
N ALA A 14 -23.41 7.43 12.84
CA ALA A 14 -22.43 6.56 13.47
C ALA A 14 -23.22 5.35 13.98
N SER A 15 -23.18 4.25 13.24
CA SER A 15 -23.54 2.94 13.78
C SER A 15 -22.62 2.78 14.98
N SER A 16 -23.19 2.98 16.17
CA SER A 16 -22.60 2.59 17.43
C SER A 16 -22.05 1.19 17.22
N LEU A 17 -20.73 1.07 17.13
CA LEU A 17 -20.06 -0.20 16.93
C LEU A 17 -20.64 -1.17 17.96
N ARG A 18 -21.36 -2.19 17.51
CA ARG A 18 -21.53 -3.44 18.27
C ARG A 18 -20.19 -4.21 18.27
N LEU A 19 -19.06 -3.51 18.42
CA LEU A 19 -17.71 -4.08 18.41
C LEU A 19 -17.04 -3.96 19.79
N ASN A 20 -17.84 -3.79 20.85
CA ASN A 20 -17.43 -4.03 22.23
C ASN A 20 -17.48 -5.52 22.61
N TYR A 21 -17.50 -6.45 21.64
CA TYR A 21 -17.39 -7.86 21.96
C TYR A 21 -15.91 -8.18 22.18
N PRO A 22 -15.47 -8.51 23.41
CA PRO A 22 -14.17 -9.13 23.57
C PRO A 22 -14.20 -10.43 22.77
N ASP A 23 -13.34 -10.53 21.75
CA ASP A 23 -12.99 -11.82 21.18
C ASP A 23 -12.52 -12.76 22.32
N SER A 24 -12.49 -14.07 22.08
CA SER A 24 -11.94 -15.09 22.97
C SER A 24 -10.56 -14.73 23.57
N SER A 25 -9.74 -13.95 22.85
CA SER A 25 -8.46 -13.38 23.31
C SER A 25 -8.57 -12.15 24.23
N GLY A 26 -9.75 -11.51 24.28
CA GLY A 26 -10.04 -10.30 25.03
C GLY A 26 -9.48 -9.00 24.43
N ARG A 27 -8.72 -9.05 23.32
CA ARG A 27 -8.00 -7.89 22.78
C ARG A 27 -8.85 -6.99 21.89
N GLY A 28 -9.66 -7.55 21.00
CA GLY A 28 -10.46 -6.79 20.04
C GLY A 28 -9.59 -5.97 19.07
N PHE A 29 -9.89 -4.69 18.91
CA PHE A 29 -9.15 -3.76 18.05
C PHE A 29 -7.73 -3.47 18.54
N THR A 30 -6.86 -3.08 17.60
CA THR A 30 -5.61 -2.41 17.95
C THR A 30 -5.87 -0.93 18.23
N ILE A 31 -5.43 -0.43 19.38
CA ILE A 31 -5.62 0.98 19.76
C ILE A 31 -4.33 1.73 19.46
N ALA A 32 -4.42 2.77 18.63
CA ALA A 32 -3.33 3.70 18.38
C ALA A 32 -3.49 4.96 19.23
N GLN A 33 -2.38 5.42 19.81
CA GLN A 33 -2.36 6.63 20.62
C GLN A 33 -1.16 7.47 20.20
N SER A 34 -1.40 8.60 19.54
CA SER A 34 -0.33 9.50 19.12
C SER A 34 0.61 9.85 20.28
N GLY A 35 1.90 9.71 20.02
CA GLY A 35 2.97 10.06 20.95
C GLY A 35 3.60 11.42 20.66
N SER A 36 4.79 11.64 21.21
CA SER A 36 5.64 12.78 20.89
C SER A 36 6.79 12.36 19.97
N ILE A 37 7.67 13.31 19.61
CA ILE A 37 8.89 13.01 18.84
C ILE A 37 9.77 11.93 19.50
N GLU A 38 9.73 11.80 20.83
CA GLU A 38 10.47 10.77 21.58
C GLU A 38 9.96 9.34 21.31
N ASN A 39 8.79 9.22 20.69
CA ASN A 39 8.20 7.94 20.30
C ASN A 39 8.47 7.58 18.84
N VAL A 40 9.20 8.41 18.09
CA VAL A 40 9.58 8.11 16.71
C VAL A 40 10.57 6.95 16.70
N ILE A 41 10.26 5.90 15.93
CA ILE A 41 11.14 4.77 15.70
C ILE A 41 11.59 4.84 14.24
N VAL A 42 12.90 4.99 14.04
CA VAL A 42 13.53 5.01 12.73
C VAL A 42 13.83 3.57 12.31
N THR A 43 13.38 3.19 11.11
CA THR A 43 13.64 1.89 10.50
C THR A 43 13.94 2.05 9.03
N LYS A 44 14.49 1.02 8.40
CA LYS A 44 14.63 0.97 6.93
C LYS A 44 13.29 0.99 6.18
N TYR A 45 12.17 0.71 6.86
CA TYR A 45 10.84 0.62 6.24
C TYR A 45 10.08 1.93 6.21
N ASN A 46 10.43 2.90 7.07
CA ASN A 46 9.82 4.22 7.10
C ASN A 46 10.80 5.35 6.78
N THR A 47 12.04 5.04 6.39
CA THR A 47 13.03 6.06 6.04
C THR A 47 13.27 6.06 4.53
N LEU A 48 12.99 7.19 3.89
CA LEU A 48 13.45 7.46 2.52
C LEU A 48 14.85 8.09 2.61
N ASN A 49 15.87 7.39 2.14
CA ASN A 49 17.25 7.86 2.21
C ASN A 49 17.56 8.78 1.02
N GLY A 50 17.91 10.03 1.29
CA GLY A 50 18.56 10.89 0.32
C GLY A 50 20.07 10.64 0.26
N THR A 51 20.69 11.03 -0.84
CA THR A 51 22.14 10.92 -1.09
C THR A 51 22.86 12.27 -1.04
N HIS A 52 22.16 13.33 -0.65
CA HIS A 52 22.70 14.68 -0.55
C HIS A 52 22.11 15.45 0.63
N HIS A 53 22.90 16.38 1.17
CA HIS A 53 22.44 17.38 2.13
C HIS A 53 22.18 18.71 1.40
N LYS A 54 20.92 19.15 1.35
CA LYS A 54 20.57 20.50 0.91
C LYS A 54 20.08 21.26 2.15
N HIS A 55 20.90 22.19 2.65
CA HIS A 55 20.69 22.85 3.94
C HIS A 55 19.49 23.81 3.98
N GLY A 56 18.27 23.32 4.28
CA GLY A 56 17.15 24.17 4.71
C GLY A 56 16.75 25.25 3.70
N ILE A 57 16.96 24.99 2.40
CA ILE A 57 16.74 25.96 1.34
C ILE A 57 15.27 25.88 0.92
N LYS A 58 14.57 27.01 0.95
CA LYS A 58 13.39 27.21 0.09
C LYS A 58 13.88 27.66 -1.26
N ALA A 59 13.73 26.82 -2.27
CA ALA A 59 14.06 27.18 -3.64
C ALA A 59 12.76 27.55 -4.36
N LYS A 60 12.72 28.75 -4.94
CA LYS A 60 11.61 29.11 -5.81
C LYS A 60 11.53 28.14 -6.96
N ALA A 61 10.32 27.75 -7.35
CA ALA A 61 10.08 26.96 -8.57
C ALA A 61 10.52 27.68 -9.86
N SER A 62 11.07 28.91 -9.78
CA SER A 62 11.42 29.78 -10.90
C SER A 62 12.52 29.26 -11.84
N ASN A 63 13.06 28.07 -11.60
CA ASN A 63 13.78 27.29 -12.60
C ASN A 63 12.98 26.01 -12.92
N ALA A 64 11.71 26.14 -13.31
CA ALA A 64 11.01 25.08 -14.03
C ALA A 64 11.97 24.60 -15.11
N THR A 65 12.49 23.38 -14.95
CA THR A 65 13.37 22.82 -15.95
C THR A 65 12.52 22.72 -17.21
N LYS A 66 12.93 23.39 -18.29
CA LYS A 66 12.14 23.47 -19.53
C LYS A 66 11.62 22.07 -19.89
N GLY A 67 10.31 21.86 -19.79
CA GLY A 67 9.66 20.59 -20.10
C GLY A 67 9.04 19.83 -18.92
N HIS A 68 9.27 20.26 -17.67
CA HIS A 68 8.65 19.64 -16.49
C HIS A 68 7.55 20.51 -15.91
N ASN A 69 6.30 20.11 -16.13
CA ASN A 69 5.13 20.79 -15.60
C ASN A 69 3.96 19.80 -15.54
N LEU A 70 4.03 18.83 -14.63
CA LEU A 70 2.93 17.91 -14.39
C LEU A 70 1.86 18.64 -13.57
N SER A 71 0.68 18.83 -14.16
CA SER A 71 -0.49 19.34 -13.44
C SER A 71 -0.98 18.27 -12.46
N LEU A 72 -1.12 18.66 -11.20
CA LEU A 72 -1.65 17.83 -10.12
C LEU A 72 -2.92 18.48 -9.57
N GLU A 73 -4.06 17.84 -9.81
CA GLU A 73 -5.34 18.25 -9.26
C GLU A 73 -5.68 17.39 -8.04
N LEU A 74 -5.98 18.03 -6.92
CA LEU A 74 -6.35 17.38 -5.67
C LEU A 74 -7.82 17.69 -5.37
N VAL A 75 -8.68 16.68 -5.44
CA VAL A 75 -10.13 16.80 -5.26
C VAL A 75 -10.51 16.30 -3.87
N ASN A 76 -11.12 17.18 -3.06
CA ASN A 76 -11.58 16.81 -1.74
C ASN A 76 -13.01 16.27 -1.79
N ASN A 77 -13.19 14.95 -1.71
CA ASN A 77 -14.49 14.30 -1.54
C ASN A 77 -14.64 13.66 -0.14
N TYR A 78 -13.89 14.17 0.85
CA TYR A 78 -13.96 13.71 2.23
C TYR A 78 -14.82 14.63 3.08
N TYR A 79 -15.90 14.09 3.65
CA TYR A 79 -16.87 14.84 4.45
C TYR A 79 -16.67 14.67 5.97
N GLY A 80 -15.54 14.11 6.39
CA GLY A 80 -15.25 13.81 7.80
C GLY A 80 -14.46 14.89 8.55
N GLY A 81 -13.81 15.82 7.84
CA GLY A 81 -12.88 16.78 8.45
C GLY A 81 -12.08 17.58 7.41
N GLU A 82 -11.13 18.37 7.89
CA GLU A 82 -10.18 19.12 7.05
C GLU A 82 -9.03 18.22 6.65
N ILE A 83 -8.75 18.12 5.34
CA ILE A 83 -7.64 17.32 4.82
C ILE A 83 -6.44 18.21 4.51
N ASN A 84 -5.27 17.80 4.97
CA ASN A 84 -3.99 18.31 4.49
C ASN A 84 -3.33 17.31 3.54
N ALA A 85 -2.81 17.80 2.42
CA ALA A 85 -1.93 17.07 1.52
C ALA A 85 -0.44 17.35 1.83
N TYR A 86 0.43 16.41 1.47
CA TYR A 86 1.89 16.57 1.53
C TYR A 86 2.54 15.88 0.34
N ILE A 87 3.33 16.60 -0.44
CA ILE A 87 4.01 16.06 -1.63
C ILE A 87 5.49 15.98 -1.32
N GLN A 88 6.06 14.78 -1.35
CA GLN A 88 7.47 14.54 -1.04
C GLN A 88 8.11 13.57 -2.03
N GLY A 89 9.44 13.58 -2.13
CA GLY A 89 10.22 12.57 -2.83
C GLY A 89 11.71 12.92 -2.89
N LEU A 90 12.39 12.37 -3.89
CA LEU A 90 13.77 12.69 -4.23
C LEU A 90 13.84 13.50 -5.52
N ASP A 91 14.57 14.61 -5.50
CA ASP A 91 14.88 15.37 -6.71
C ASP A 91 15.92 14.66 -7.60
N SER A 92 16.31 15.29 -8.71
CA SER A 92 17.28 14.71 -9.65
C SER A 92 18.68 14.49 -9.09
N ASP A 93 19.04 15.20 -8.01
CA ASP A 93 20.31 14.99 -7.32
C ASP A 93 20.18 13.90 -6.26
N GLY A 94 18.97 13.43 -5.92
CA GLY A 94 18.75 12.50 -4.82
C GLY A 94 18.61 13.18 -3.46
N ALA A 95 18.29 14.48 -3.42
CA ALA A 95 17.96 15.18 -2.18
C ALA A 95 16.47 15.04 -1.83
N ILE A 96 16.18 14.90 -0.53
CA ILE A 96 14.81 14.93 -0.01
C ILE A 96 14.18 16.30 -0.30
N VAL A 97 13.01 16.29 -0.92
CA VAL A 97 12.28 17.51 -1.29
C VAL A 97 10.80 17.36 -0.97
N PHE A 98 10.21 18.44 -0.46
CA PHE A 98 8.77 18.65 -0.40
C PHE A 98 8.37 19.71 -1.43
N ILE A 99 7.19 19.56 -2.02
CA ILE A 99 6.58 20.55 -2.93
C ILE A 99 5.45 21.23 -2.17
N ALA A 100 5.50 22.56 -2.07
CA ALA A 100 4.50 23.39 -1.39
C ALA A 100 3.27 23.65 -2.28
N ASP A 101 2.24 24.28 -1.72
CA ASP A 101 0.98 24.60 -2.40
C ASP A 101 1.15 25.56 -3.59
N ASP A 102 2.14 26.46 -3.53
CA ASP A 102 2.55 27.35 -4.61
C ASP A 102 3.56 26.72 -5.61
N GLY A 103 3.95 25.46 -5.38
CA GLY A 103 4.92 24.72 -6.17
C GLY A 103 6.38 24.95 -5.78
N ASP A 104 6.67 25.79 -4.78
CA ASP A 104 8.04 25.99 -4.28
C ASP A 104 8.60 24.70 -3.67
N LEU A 105 9.92 24.54 -3.76
CA LEU A 105 10.65 23.37 -3.28
C LEU A 105 11.19 23.63 -1.88
N ILE A 106 10.90 22.73 -0.95
CA ILE A 106 11.36 22.78 0.43
C ILE A 106 12.31 21.61 0.68
N TYR A 107 13.56 21.93 1.02
CA TYR A 107 14.60 20.94 1.35
C TYR A 107 14.83 20.92 2.86
N PRO A 108 14.17 20.02 3.62
CA PRO A 108 14.37 19.92 5.06
C PRO A 108 15.79 19.40 5.35
N SER A 109 16.35 19.77 6.51
CA SER A 109 17.70 19.32 6.89
C SER A 109 17.76 18.79 8.31
N SER A 110 18.49 17.69 8.48
CA SER A 110 18.80 17.11 9.80
C SER A 110 19.77 17.98 10.60
N ASN A 111 20.46 18.93 9.97
CA ASN A 111 21.61 19.65 10.53
C ASN A 111 22.70 18.69 11.11
N GLY A 112 22.89 17.52 10.47
CA GLY A 112 23.86 16.50 10.89
C GLY A 112 23.42 15.67 12.10
N SER A 113 22.13 15.67 12.43
CA SER A 113 21.58 14.91 13.56
C SER A 113 21.19 13.50 13.13
N SER A 114 21.77 12.48 13.76
CA SER A 114 21.34 11.08 13.59
C SER A 114 20.07 10.73 14.37
N THR A 115 19.55 11.65 15.20
CA THR A 115 18.24 11.51 15.86
C THR A 115 17.18 12.32 15.12
N PRO A 116 15.91 11.86 15.11
CA PRO A 116 14.83 12.54 14.40
C PRO A 116 14.71 14.02 14.75
N VAL A 117 14.80 14.87 13.73
CA VAL A 117 14.55 16.31 13.81
C VAL A 117 13.21 16.61 13.16
N LYS A 118 12.34 17.34 13.89
CA LYS A 118 11.06 17.79 13.33
C LYS A 118 11.28 18.80 12.21
N ILE A 119 10.61 18.58 11.07
CA ILE A 119 10.51 19.57 9.99
C ILE A 119 9.68 20.76 10.50
N LYS A 120 10.24 21.97 10.42
CA LYS A 120 9.60 23.20 10.94
C LYS A 120 9.02 24.06 9.83
N GLU A 121 9.44 23.80 8.61
CA GLU A 121 8.94 24.40 7.40
C GLU A 121 7.46 24.05 7.21
N ASP A 122 6.71 24.98 6.63
CA ASP A 122 5.32 24.74 6.26
C ASP A 122 5.26 23.86 5.02
N ILE A 123 5.00 22.57 5.24
CA ILE A 123 4.93 21.52 4.21
C ILE A 123 3.51 21.00 3.98
N ALA A 124 2.53 21.48 4.76
CA ALA A 124 1.14 21.08 4.62
C ALA A 124 0.48 21.86 3.49
N ILE A 125 -0.33 21.19 2.69
CA ILE A 125 -1.16 21.78 1.64
C ILE A 125 -2.63 21.60 2.06
N PRO A 126 -3.27 22.59 2.69
CA PRO A 126 -4.67 22.49 3.08
C PRO A 126 -5.55 22.35 1.83
N LEU A 127 -6.35 21.30 1.76
CA LEU A 127 -7.33 21.14 0.69
C LEU A 127 -8.53 22.09 0.91
N PRO A 128 -9.19 22.53 -0.18
CA PRO A 128 -10.43 23.29 -0.07
C PRO A 128 -11.55 22.42 0.54
N PRO A 129 -12.71 23.04 0.88
CA PRO A 129 -13.86 22.31 1.40
C PRO A 129 -14.29 21.12 0.53
N ALA A 130 -15.00 20.16 1.14
CA ALA A 130 -15.50 18.99 0.42
C ALA A 130 -16.37 19.39 -0.79
N GLY A 131 -16.11 18.77 -1.94
CA GLY A 131 -16.72 19.06 -3.23
C GLY A 131 -15.90 20.04 -4.10
N GLU A 132 -14.80 20.58 -3.60
CA GLU A 132 -13.89 21.48 -4.33
C GLU A 132 -12.54 20.80 -4.64
N SER A 133 -11.76 21.43 -5.52
CA SER A 133 -10.41 20.97 -5.88
C SER A 133 -9.38 22.10 -5.85
N LEU A 134 -8.12 21.71 -5.67
CA LEU A 134 -6.94 22.56 -5.76
C LEU A 134 -6.03 22.02 -6.87
N THR A 135 -5.46 22.89 -7.68
CA THR A 135 -4.48 22.50 -8.71
C THR A 135 -3.14 23.16 -8.44
N LEU A 136 -2.07 22.37 -8.51
CA LEU A 136 -0.68 22.82 -8.42
C LEU A 136 0.18 22.04 -9.43
N ASN A 137 1.44 22.45 -9.61
CA ASN A 137 2.33 21.82 -10.59
C ASN A 137 3.56 21.16 -9.94
N ILE A 138 3.87 19.94 -10.34
CA ILE A 138 5.16 19.31 -10.09
C ILE A 138 6.12 19.73 -11.22
N SER A 139 7.07 20.61 -10.88
CA SER A 139 7.95 21.30 -11.86
C SER A 139 9.38 20.74 -11.92
N ILE A 140 9.62 19.60 -11.28
CA ILE A 140 10.90 18.87 -11.27
C ILE A 140 10.67 17.38 -11.50
N PRO A 141 11.65 16.64 -12.02
CA PRO A 141 11.66 15.19 -11.87
C PRO A 141 11.59 14.82 -10.38
N LEU A 142 10.77 13.82 -10.06
CA LEU A 142 10.54 13.37 -8.70
C LEU A 142 10.54 11.85 -8.68
N SER A 143 11.52 11.26 -8.00
CA SER A 143 11.60 9.81 -7.80
C SER A 143 11.22 9.44 -6.38
N SER A 144 10.74 8.21 -6.17
CA SER A 144 10.24 7.75 -4.85
C SER A 144 9.21 8.72 -4.24
N GLY A 145 8.38 9.31 -5.11
CA GLY A 145 7.43 10.34 -4.74
C GLY A 145 6.24 9.77 -4.00
N ARG A 146 5.72 10.52 -3.03
CA ARG A 146 4.42 10.23 -2.41
C ARG A 146 3.61 11.51 -2.26
N VAL A 147 2.31 11.39 -2.52
CA VAL A 147 1.31 12.41 -2.17
C VAL A 147 0.49 11.84 -1.03
N TYR A 148 0.78 12.32 0.18
CA TYR A 148 0.03 11.97 1.39
C TYR A 148 -1.19 12.84 1.54
N PHE A 149 -2.22 12.28 2.17
CA PHE A 149 -3.42 12.99 2.62
C PHE A 149 -3.68 12.60 4.07
N CYS A 150 -4.10 13.55 4.90
CA CYS A 150 -4.34 13.34 6.32
C CYS A 150 -5.53 14.16 6.80
N ASP A 151 -6.44 13.52 7.53
CA ASP A 151 -7.42 14.21 8.38
C ASP A 151 -6.69 14.72 9.63
N GLY A 152 -6.32 16.00 9.60
CA GLY A 152 -5.42 16.63 10.58
C GLY A 152 -4.00 16.84 10.05
N ASN A 153 -3.00 16.85 10.95
CA ASN A 153 -1.63 17.28 10.64
C ASN A 153 -0.63 16.13 10.74
N LEU A 154 -0.22 15.61 9.58
CA LEU A 154 0.75 14.52 9.48
C LEU A 154 2.15 14.99 9.88
N GLN A 155 2.89 14.17 10.63
CA GLN A 155 4.22 14.53 11.13
C GLN A 155 5.33 13.78 10.39
N PHE A 156 6.32 14.53 9.93
CA PHE A 156 7.53 14.02 9.28
C PHE A 156 8.77 14.47 10.05
N PHE A 157 9.84 13.67 9.97
CA PHE A 157 11.12 13.97 10.61
C PHE A 157 12.27 13.73 9.66
N VAL A 158 13.40 14.38 9.89
CA VAL A 158 14.63 14.18 9.10
C VAL A 158 15.78 13.74 9.99
N ILE A 159 16.65 12.90 9.46
CA ILE A 159 17.87 12.39 10.09
C ILE A 159 19.04 12.48 9.13
N ASP A 160 20.25 12.50 9.68
CA ASP A 160 21.48 12.28 8.93
C ASP A 160 21.71 10.76 8.81
N THR A 161 21.78 10.26 7.58
CA THR A 161 22.05 8.85 7.28
C THR A 161 23.54 8.56 7.10
N GLY A 162 24.39 9.59 7.09
CA GLY A 162 25.81 9.53 6.74
C GLY A 162 26.08 9.77 5.26
N ASP A 163 25.15 9.40 4.38
CA ASP A 163 25.24 9.63 2.92
C ASP A 163 24.42 10.85 2.48
N GLY A 164 23.50 11.34 3.32
CA GLY A 164 22.60 12.44 3.02
C GLY A 164 21.55 12.64 4.11
N ASP A 165 20.62 13.57 3.88
CA ASP A 165 19.43 13.69 4.72
C ASP A 165 18.43 12.57 4.37
N GLY A 166 17.91 11.86 5.38
CA GLY A 166 16.86 10.85 5.26
C GLY A 166 15.53 11.34 5.83
N LEU A 167 14.43 11.10 5.12
CA LEU A 167 13.08 11.43 5.57
C LEU A 167 12.46 10.25 6.32
N VAL A 168 12.23 10.43 7.62
CA VAL A 168 11.44 9.53 8.46
C VAL A 168 9.96 9.86 8.25
N GLN A 169 9.29 8.95 7.55
CA GLN A 169 7.88 8.99 7.20
C GLN A 169 7.02 8.42 8.37
N PRO A 170 5.74 8.81 8.46
CA PRO A 170 4.82 8.29 9.47
C PRO A 170 4.75 6.76 9.48
N SER A 171 4.79 6.16 10.66
CA SER A 171 4.72 4.70 10.81
C SER A 171 3.33 4.22 11.21
N VAL A 172 2.74 3.33 10.40
CA VAL A 172 1.47 2.65 10.74
C VAL A 172 1.63 1.51 11.75
N SER A 173 2.84 0.95 11.88
CA SER A 173 3.12 -0.18 12.79
C SER A 173 3.71 0.26 14.13
N ASN A 174 3.96 1.55 14.33
CA ASN A 174 4.31 2.11 15.64
C ASN A 174 3.06 2.77 16.25
N LEU A 175 2.42 2.08 17.20
CA LEU A 175 1.18 2.55 17.84
C LEU A 175 1.35 3.82 18.69
N ARG A 176 2.59 4.30 18.86
CA ARG A 176 2.96 5.53 19.57
C ARG A 176 3.59 6.57 18.64
N ASP A 177 3.63 6.33 17.33
CA ASP A 177 4.05 7.35 16.35
C ASP A 177 3.26 8.66 16.59
N PRO A 178 3.86 9.84 16.40
CA PRO A 178 3.13 11.12 16.53
C PRO A 178 1.85 11.19 15.67
N SER A 179 1.81 10.45 14.56
CA SER A 179 0.67 10.35 13.65
C SER A 179 -0.15 9.05 13.83
N ALA A 180 0.10 8.29 14.90
CA ALA A 180 -0.49 6.95 15.08
C ALA A 180 -2.02 6.97 15.10
N SER A 181 -2.67 7.98 15.68
CA SER A 181 -4.14 8.05 15.75
C SER A 181 -4.78 8.91 14.65
N LEU A 182 -4.03 9.36 13.63
CA LEU A 182 -4.57 10.17 12.53
C LEU A 182 -5.07 9.29 11.39
N ASN A 183 -6.14 9.68 10.70
CA ASN A 183 -6.57 8.99 9.48
C ASN A 183 -5.82 9.56 8.27
N TRP A 184 -4.99 8.75 7.63
CA TRP A 184 -4.17 9.19 6.50
C TRP A 184 -4.00 8.07 5.47
N GLY A 185 -3.55 8.44 4.28
CA GLY A 185 -3.21 7.53 3.19
C GLY A 185 -2.25 8.24 2.23
N PHE A 186 -1.71 7.51 1.26
CA PHE A 186 -0.89 8.11 0.21
C PHE A 186 -1.06 7.40 -1.12
N ILE A 187 -0.73 8.13 -2.18
CA ILE A 187 -0.41 7.55 -3.48
C ILE A 187 1.10 7.61 -3.69
N GLU A 188 1.64 6.67 -4.47
CA GLU A 188 3.04 6.67 -4.88
C GLU A 188 3.14 7.20 -6.31
N LEU A 189 4.22 7.92 -6.62
CA LEU A 189 4.50 8.36 -7.98
C LEU A 189 5.99 8.46 -8.29
N THR A 190 6.32 8.33 -9.57
CA THR A 190 7.62 8.67 -10.14
C THR A 190 7.39 9.50 -11.39
N TYR A 191 7.93 10.71 -11.40
CA TYR A 191 7.92 11.62 -12.54
C TYR A 191 9.35 11.76 -13.07
N LEU A 192 9.60 11.19 -14.24
CA LEU A 192 10.93 11.04 -14.80
C LEU A 192 11.40 12.30 -15.53
N SER A 193 12.73 12.40 -15.71
CA SER A 193 13.38 13.50 -16.44
C SER A 193 13.03 13.58 -17.93
N ASN A 194 12.44 12.52 -18.50
CA ASN A 194 11.88 12.55 -19.85
C ASN A 194 10.40 12.96 -19.90
N GLY A 195 9.80 13.30 -18.75
CA GLY A 195 8.39 13.68 -18.63
C GLY A 195 7.43 12.50 -18.44
N ALA A 196 7.91 11.26 -18.37
CA ALA A 196 7.03 10.12 -18.11
C ALA A 196 6.59 10.07 -16.64
N LEU A 197 5.33 9.69 -16.41
CA LEU A 197 4.73 9.52 -15.09
C LEU A 197 4.32 8.07 -14.89
N TYR A 198 4.56 7.57 -13.68
CA TYR A 198 3.99 6.35 -13.12
C TYR A 198 3.40 6.72 -11.76
N ALA A 199 2.16 6.34 -11.49
CA ALA A 199 1.54 6.58 -10.19
C ALA A 199 0.62 5.41 -9.81
N ASN A 200 0.60 5.02 -8.54
CA ASN A 200 -0.18 3.88 -8.08
C ASN A 200 -0.77 4.11 -6.69
N ILE A 201 -1.88 3.42 -6.43
CA ILE A 201 -2.39 3.15 -5.08
C ILE A 201 -2.09 1.70 -4.72
N SER A 202 -1.88 1.45 -3.44
CA SER A 202 -1.58 0.12 -2.92
C SER A 202 -2.15 -0.05 -1.53
N TYR A 203 -2.61 -1.26 -1.24
CA TYR A 203 -3.13 -1.71 0.05
C TYR A 203 -2.23 -2.78 0.68
N VAL A 204 -1.00 -2.95 0.15
CA VAL A 204 0.03 -3.89 0.64
C VAL A 204 0.41 -3.59 2.09
N ASP A 205 0.40 -2.31 2.47
CA ASP A 205 0.79 -1.88 3.80
C ASP A 205 -0.42 -1.77 4.74
N PHE A 206 -1.45 -1.04 4.30
CA PHE A 206 -2.68 -0.80 5.04
C PHE A 206 -3.76 -0.19 4.13
N VAL A 207 -5.02 -0.20 4.59
CA VAL A 207 -6.11 0.64 4.08
C VAL A 207 -6.35 1.78 5.06
N GLY A 208 -6.20 3.02 4.60
CA GLY A 208 -6.48 4.25 5.37
C GLY A 208 -7.51 5.12 4.68
N LEU A 209 -7.23 6.42 4.54
CA LEU A 209 -8.05 7.31 3.70
C LEU A 209 -8.23 6.70 2.31
N ILE A 210 -9.47 6.77 1.80
CA ILE A 210 -9.81 6.24 0.49
C ILE A 210 -9.29 7.18 -0.58
N LEU A 211 -8.48 6.67 -1.50
CA LEU A 211 -7.84 7.43 -2.56
C LEU A 211 -8.16 6.83 -3.92
N SER A 212 -8.33 7.71 -4.91
CA SER A 212 -8.53 7.33 -6.32
C SER A 212 -7.70 8.25 -7.21
N MET A 213 -7.41 7.81 -8.43
CA MET A 213 -6.64 8.59 -9.39
C MET A 213 -7.26 8.54 -10.78
N ILE A 214 -7.12 9.65 -11.51
CA ILE A 214 -7.35 9.74 -12.95
C ILE A 214 -6.10 10.36 -13.57
N LEU A 215 -5.58 9.73 -14.63
CA LEU A 215 -4.50 10.29 -15.43
C LEU A 215 -5.00 10.63 -16.83
N SER A 216 -5.05 11.94 -17.12
CA SER A 216 -5.30 12.47 -18.46
C SER A 216 -4.00 12.52 -19.27
N ILE A 217 -4.10 12.30 -20.58
CA ILE A 217 -2.97 12.23 -21.50
C ILE A 217 -3.02 13.43 -22.45
N ALA A 218 -1.89 14.08 -22.68
CA ALA A 218 -1.85 15.35 -23.43
C ALA A 218 -2.22 15.21 -24.92
N ASP A 219 -2.21 13.99 -25.47
CA ASP A 219 -2.67 13.70 -26.83
C ASP A 219 -4.20 13.53 -26.95
N GLY A 220 -4.94 13.62 -25.84
CA GLY A 220 -6.39 13.46 -25.78
C GLY A 220 -6.86 12.00 -25.76
N SER A 221 -5.93 11.03 -25.59
CA SER A 221 -6.28 9.63 -25.36
C SER A 221 -7.18 9.47 -24.14
N ARG A 222 -7.94 8.37 -24.10
CA ARG A 222 -8.85 8.07 -22.99
C ARG A 222 -8.08 8.09 -21.65
N PRO A 223 -8.56 8.83 -20.63
CA PRO A 223 -7.93 8.83 -19.32
C PRO A 223 -7.85 7.43 -18.72
N GLN A 224 -6.75 7.18 -18.01
CA GLN A 224 -6.62 6.00 -17.17
C GLN A 224 -7.24 6.31 -15.80
N ILE A 225 -7.94 5.35 -15.22
CA ILE A 225 -8.68 5.53 -13.97
C ILE A 225 -8.35 4.36 -13.05
N THR A 226 -8.01 4.69 -11.81
CA THR A 226 -7.96 3.75 -10.69
C THR A 226 -8.90 4.27 -9.61
N ARG A 227 -10.06 3.64 -9.44
CA ARG A 227 -11.08 4.05 -8.46
C ARG A 227 -10.73 3.61 -7.05
N GLY A 228 -10.01 2.51 -6.90
CA GLY A 228 -9.64 1.99 -5.58
C GLY A 228 -10.86 1.46 -4.82
N LEU A 229 -10.95 1.78 -3.53
CA LEU A 229 -11.96 1.23 -2.63
C LEU A 229 -13.22 2.10 -2.50
N LYS A 230 -14.33 1.49 -2.10
CA LYS A 230 -15.57 2.22 -1.71
C LYS A 230 -15.29 3.19 -0.54
N SER A 231 -16.06 4.27 -0.45
CA SER A 231 -15.84 5.36 0.53
C SER A 231 -15.88 4.93 1.99
N ASP A 232 -16.60 3.85 2.31
CA ASP A 232 -16.75 3.29 3.66
C ASP A 232 -15.89 2.03 3.87
N ALA A 233 -14.90 1.77 3.02
CA ALA A 233 -14.15 0.52 3.02
C ALA A 233 -13.39 0.24 4.33
N VAL A 234 -12.85 1.24 5.03
CA VAL A 234 -12.22 1.02 6.35
C VAL A 234 -13.21 0.39 7.33
N PHE A 235 -14.45 0.89 7.36
CA PHE A 235 -15.49 0.34 8.22
C PHE A 235 -15.90 -1.07 7.79
N GLN A 236 -16.20 -1.27 6.50
CA GLN A 236 -16.61 -2.59 5.99
C GLN A 236 -15.51 -3.64 6.14
N LEU A 237 -14.24 -3.24 5.99
CA LEU A 237 -13.10 -4.13 6.19
C LEU A 237 -12.99 -4.56 7.65
N CYS A 238 -13.23 -3.65 8.60
CA CYS A 238 -13.28 -4.01 10.02
C CYS A 238 -14.44 -4.93 10.38
N GLU A 239 -15.61 -4.72 9.79
CA GLU A 239 -16.74 -5.63 9.95
C GLU A 239 -16.42 -7.02 9.37
N GLY A 240 -15.82 -7.07 8.18
CA GLY A 240 -15.41 -8.31 7.53
C GLY A 240 -14.37 -9.09 8.34
N LEU A 241 -13.37 -8.39 8.89
CA LEU A 241 -12.35 -8.99 9.75
C LEU A 241 -12.92 -9.44 11.11
N TRP A 242 -13.86 -8.69 11.68
CA TRP A 242 -14.59 -9.15 12.88
C TRP A 242 -15.36 -10.45 12.62
N ASN A 243 -16.08 -10.52 11.50
CA ASN A 243 -16.78 -11.74 11.07
C ASN A 243 -15.80 -12.90 10.91
N GLN A 244 -14.63 -12.63 10.32
CA GLN A 244 -13.59 -13.64 10.14
C GLN A 244 -13.04 -14.15 11.49
N THR A 245 -12.69 -13.24 12.42
CA THR A 245 -12.30 -13.62 13.79
C THR A 245 -13.34 -14.49 14.47
N THR A 246 -14.62 -14.15 14.32
CA THR A 246 -15.70 -14.94 14.92
C THR A 246 -15.84 -16.32 14.26
N SER A 247 -15.45 -16.45 12.99
CA SER A 247 -15.57 -17.69 12.22
C SER A 247 -14.46 -18.70 12.51
N ASP A 248 -13.20 -18.26 12.60
CA ASP A 248 -12.04 -19.16 12.71
C ASP A 248 -11.24 -19.02 14.01
N GLY A 249 -11.52 -17.99 14.81
CA GLY A 249 -10.86 -17.75 16.10
C GLY A 249 -9.51 -17.03 16.01
N TYR A 250 -9.00 -16.71 14.82
CA TYR A 250 -7.78 -15.91 14.68
C TYR A 250 -8.07 -14.41 14.84
N LEU A 251 -7.09 -13.63 15.29
CA LEU A 251 -7.29 -12.23 15.67
C LEU A 251 -7.29 -11.24 14.49
N TRP A 252 -8.03 -11.53 13.42
CA TRP A 252 -8.27 -10.65 12.27
C TRP A 252 -8.75 -9.24 12.67
N LEU A 253 -9.66 -9.13 13.65
CA LEU A 253 -10.14 -7.84 14.14
C LEU A 253 -9.01 -6.96 14.70
N GLY A 254 -7.94 -7.58 15.21
CA GLY A 254 -6.78 -6.85 15.70
C GLY A 254 -6.11 -6.01 14.61
N MET A 255 -6.26 -6.36 13.33
CA MET A 255 -5.71 -5.58 12.22
C MET A 255 -6.39 -4.23 12.05
N CYS A 256 -7.60 -4.05 12.60
CA CYS A 256 -8.28 -2.77 12.65
C CYS A 256 -7.71 -1.88 13.75
N VAL A 257 -7.20 -0.74 13.33
CA VAL A 257 -6.61 0.27 14.20
C VAL A 257 -7.63 1.37 14.47
N VAL A 258 -7.88 1.63 15.75
CA VAL A 258 -8.78 2.69 16.22
C VAL A 258 -8.02 3.78 16.96
N ASP A 259 -8.57 5.00 16.95
CA ASP A 259 -8.10 6.09 17.81
C ASP A 259 -8.50 5.89 19.28
N GLY A 260 -8.10 6.82 20.15
CA GLY A 260 -8.45 6.78 21.58
C GLY A 260 -9.94 6.96 21.89
N ALA A 261 -10.76 7.36 20.90
CA ALA A 261 -12.21 7.46 21.01
C ALA A 261 -12.92 6.21 20.44
N GLY A 262 -12.17 5.26 19.86
CA GLY A 262 -12.69 4.04 19.25
C GLY A 262 -13.13 4.20 17.80
N ASN A 263 -12.77 5.29 17.11
CA ASN A 263 -13.05 5.45 15.69
C ASN A 263 -12.00 4.69 14.87
N PRO A 264 -12.39 3.85 13.88
CA PRO A 264 -11.44 3.24 12.96
C PRO A 264 -10.68 4.30 12.15
N VAL A 265 -9.35 4.24 12.18
CA VAL A 265 -8.47 5.16 11.42
C VAL A 265 -7.72 4.46 10.28
N ARG A 266 -7.54 3.14 10.36
CA ARG A 266 -6.98 2.32 9.28
C ARG A 266 -7.13 0.82 9.58
N VAL A 267 -6.85 -0.01 8.59
CA VAL A 267 -6.67 -1.46 8.73
C VAL A 267 -5.29 -1.84 8.23
N LEU A 268 -4.45 -2.43 9.08
CA LEU A 268 -3.13 -2.93 8.68
C LEU A 268 -3.27 -4.18 7.82
N SER A 269 -2.41 -4.38 6.82
CA SER A 269 -2.28 -5.68 6.17
C SER A 269 -1.63 -6.69 7.12
N PRO A 270 -1.75 -8.01 6.89
CA PRO A 270 -1.11 -9.02 7.74
C PRO A 270 0.40 -8.82 7.86
N ASN A 271 1.07 -8.40 6.77
CA ASN A 271 2.50 -8.09 6.74
C ASN A 271 2.92 -6.96 7.69
N TYR A 272 2.05 -5.97 7.90
CA TYR A 272 2.31 -4.89 8.85
C TYR A 272 1.78 -5.21 10.24
N TYR A 273 0.67 -5.94 10.34
CA TYR A 273 0.10 -6.34 11.62
C TYR A 273 1.05 -7.22 12.42
N GLN A 274 1.73 -8.17 11.76
CA GLN A 274 2.73 -9.03 12.44
C GLN A 274 3.91 -8.24 13.04
N ARG A 275 4.17 -7.01 12.60
CA ARG A 275 5.20 -6.15 13.20
C ARG A 275 4.76 -5.56 14.54
N VAL A 276 3.45 -5.54 14.78
CA VAL A 276 2.82 -5.11 16.03
C VAL A 276 2.60 -6.31 16.94
N TYR A 277 2.03 -7.39 16.41
CA TYR A 277 1.69 -8.60 17.15
C TYR A 277 2.01 -9.87 16.33
N ALA A 278 3.28 -10.27 16.29
CA ALA A 278 3.75 -11.40 15.46
C ALA A 278 3.09 -12.75 15.78
N ALA A 279 2.75 -12.98 17.06
CA ALA A 279 2.26 -14.27 17.54
C ALA A 279 0.82 -14.60 17.10
N ASP A 280 0.02 -13.62 16.67
CA ASP A 280 -1.41 -13.84 16.42
C ASP A 280 -1.72 -14.69 15.19
N PHE A 281 -0.76 -14.83 14.27
CA PHE A 281 -0.91 -15.55 13.01
C PHE A 281 0.28 -16.48 12.71
N GLU A 282 1.11 -16.79 13.70
CA GLU A 282 2.37 -17.51 13.49
C GLU A 282 2.16 -18.93 12.91
N ASP A 283 1.08 -19.60 13.31
CA ASP A 283 0.74 -20.97 12.93
C ASP A 283 -0.35 -21.06 11.84
N TYR A 284 -0.94 -19.93 11.44
CA TYR A 284 -2.13 -19.87 10.57
C TYR A 284 -1.97 -20.66 9.26
N TRP A 285 -0.79 -20.60 8.64
CA TRP A 285 -0.50 -21.26 7.37
C TRP A 285 0.10 -22.66 7.50
N GLN A 286 0.62 -23.03 8.68
CA GLN A 286 1.47 -24.20 8.89
C GLN A 286 0.85 -25.48 8.30
N GLY A 287 -0.40 -25.76 8.66
CA GLY A 287 -1.09 -26.96 8.19
C GLY A 287 -1.35 -26.99 6.68
N TYR A 288 -1.47 -25.84 6.02
CA TYR A 288 -1.63 -25.79 4.56
C TYR A 288 -0.29 -25.97 3.85
N VAL A 289 0.76 -25.32 4.34
CA VAL A 289 2.14 -25.47 3.84
C VAL A 289 2.56 -26.93 3.91
N ASP A 290 2.30 -27.60 5.04
CA ASP A 290 2.65 -29.02 5.19
C ASP A 290 1.92 -29.92 4.17
N ARG A 291 0.65 -29.64 3.87
CA ARG A 291 -0.10 -30.37 2.83
C ARG A 291 0.39 -30.07 1.42
N VAL A 292 0.75 -28.82 1.13
CA VAL A 292 1.34 -28.43 -0.16
C VAL A 292 2.65 -29.19 -0.38
N TRP A 293 3.52 -29.21 0.62
CA TRP A 293 4.79 -29.91 0.54
C TRP A 293 4.64 -31.42 0.40
N ASP A 294 3.72 -32.02 1.15
CA ASP A 294 3.42 -33.47 1.05
C ASP A 294 2.88 -33.83 -0.34
N TYR A 295 1.90 -33.06 -0.84
CA TYR A 295 1.31 -33.30 -2.16
C TYR A 295 2.35 -33.19 -3.29
N TYR A 296 3.14 -32.12 -3.29
CA TYR A 296 4.16 -31.89 -4.31
C TYR A 296 5.46 -32.70 -4.11
N SER A 297 5.51 -33.61 -3.12
CA SER A 297 6.55 -34.63 -3.05
C SER A 297 6.29 -35.77 -4.06
N ALA A 298 5.01 -36.02 -4.37
CA ALA A 298 4.57 -37.09 -5.25
C ALA A 298 4.04 -36.59 -6.61
N THR A 299 3.71 -35.31 -6.72
CA THR A 299 3.13 -34.68 -7.91
C THR A 299 3.99 -33.47 -8.31
N PRO A 300 4.34 -33.27 -9.59
CA PRO A 300 5.00 -32.03 -10.01
C PRO A 300 4.06 -30.81 -9.91
N LEU A 301 4.61 -29.68 -9.49
CA LEU A 301 4.01 -28.35 -9.66
C LEU A 301 4.63 -27.70 -10.90
N VAL A 302 3.84 -27.18 -11.82
CA VAL A 302 4.33 -26.39 -12.95
C VAL A 302 4.19 -24.90 -12.64
N ILE A 303 5.28 -24.16 -12.79
CA ILE A 303 5.27 -22.71 -12.72
C ILE A 303 5.36 -22.15 -14.14
N ASP A 304 4.27 -21.56 -14.63
CA ASP A 304 4.30 -20.75 -15.84
C ASP A 304 5.00 -19.43 -15.49
N THR A 305 6.26 -19.30 -15.90
CA THR A 305 7.07 -18.13 -15.57
C THR A 305 6.61 -16.87 -16.29
N GLN A 306 5.77 -16.98 -17.33
CA GLN A 306 5.37 -15.86 -18.22
C GLN A 306 6.58 -15.04 -18.69
N THR A 307 7.72 -15.71 -18.82
CA THR A 307 8.99 -15.18 -19.32
C THR A 307 9.48 -16.08 -20.46
N PRO A 308 10.58 -15.72 -21.15
CA PRO A 308 11.17 -16.62 -22.14
C PRO A 308 11.58 -18.01 -21.61
N ALA A 309 11.64 -18.21 -20.28
CA ALA A 309 11.88 -19.52 -19.67
C ALA A 309 10.70 -20.49 -19.83
N GLY A 310 9.47 -19.99 -20.06
CA GLY A 310 8.28 -20.84 -20.21
C GLY A 310 7.86 -21.53 -18.91
N ASP A 311 7.34 -22.74 -19.05
CA ASP A 311 6.87 -23.58 -17.94
C ASP A 311 8.04 -24.30 -17.27
N ILE A 312 8.13 -24.21 -15.95
CA ILE A 312 9.16 -24.85 -15.13
C ILE A 312 8.53 -25.87 -14.20
N GLU A 313 8.98 -27.13 -14.27
CA GLU A 313 8.55 -28.17 -13.33
C GLU A 313 9.28 -28.00 -11.99
N CYS A 314 8.53 -28.13 -10.90
CA CYS A 314 9.00 -28.07 -9.53
C CYS A 314 8.51 -29.29 -8.75
N GLN A 315 9.36 -29.83 -7.88
CA GLN A 315 8.99 -30.97 -7.03
C GLN A 315 9.70 -30.91 -5.68
N VAL A 316 9.05 -31.41 -4.64
CA VAL A 316 9.59 -31.45 -3.27
C VAL A 316 10.44 -32.70 -3.08
N PHE A 317 11.68 -32.51 -2.65
CA PHE A 317 12.60 -33.55 -2.22
C PHE A 317 13.25 -33.15 -0.89
N ASP A 318 13.28 -34.05 0.09
CA ASP A 318 13.88 -33.82 1.42
C ASP A 318 13.46 -32.47 2.06
N ASP A 319 12.14 -32.20 2.08
CA ASP A 319 11.51 -30.97 2.61
C ASP A 319 11.85 -29.65 1.86
N VAL A 320 12.50 -29.73 0.70
CA VAL A 320 12.82 -28.56 -0.16
C VAL A 320 12.18 -28.74 -1.53
N MET A 321 11.48 -27.70 -2.01
CA MET A 321 11.00 -27.67 -3.38
C MET A 321 12.14 -27.24 -4.32
N TYR A 322 12.42 -28.02 -5.34
CA TYR A 322 13.39 -27.70 -6.40
C TYR A 322 12.63 -27.50 -7.70
N CYS A 323 13.07 -26.52 -8.49
CA CYS A 323 12.53 -26.23 -9.80
C CYS A 323 13.61 -26.44 -10.86
N ASP A 324 13.23 -26.96 -12.03
CA ASP A 324 14.16 -27.20 -13.12
C ASP A 324 14.88 -25.90 -13.54
N ASP A 325 16.19 -26.02 -13.81
CA ASP A 325 17.09 -24.91 -14.17
C ASP A 325 17.21 -23.77 -13.13
N ASP A 326 16.58 -23.89 -11.95
CA ASP A 326 16.80 -23.00 -10.82
C ASP A 326 18.15 -23.32 -10.13
N ASN A 327 18.81 -22.30 -9.59
CA ASN A 327 20.09 -22.44 -8.91
C ASN A 327 19.99 -22.64 -7.40
N ARG A 328 18.77 -22.58 -6.82
CA ARG A 328 18.52 -23.04 -5.44
C ARG A 328 17.06 -23.44 -5.22
N GLY A 329 16.84 -24.24 -4.16
CA GLY A 329 15.50 -24.66 -3.77
C GLY A 329 14.78 -23.67 -2.84
N TYR A 330 13.51 -23.99 -2.58
CA TYR A 330 12.58 -23.27 -1.73
C TYR A 330 12.29 -24.11 -0.48
N ALA A 331 12.67 -23.62 0.70
CA ALA A 331 12.26 -24.23 1.96
C ALA A 331 10.77 -24.02 2.22
N LYS A 332 10.17 -24.79 3.13
CA LYS A 332 8.80 -24.54 3.61
C LYS A 332 8.65 -23.08 4.09
N PRO A 333 7.72 -22.29 3.53
CA PRO A 333 7.48 -20.93 4.00
C PRO A 333 6.80 -20.94 5.38
N THR A 334 7.17 -19.96 6.20
CA THR A 334 6.43 -19.60 7.41
C THR A 334 5.23 -18.71 7.07
N ALA A 335 4.36 -18.46 8.06
CA ALA A 335 3.29 -17.48 7.89
C ALA A 335 3.83 -16.08 7.54
N SER A 336 4.92 -15.65 8.18
CA SER A 336 5.56 -14.35 7.90
C SER A 336 6.07 -14.25 6.47
N ASP A 337 6.63 -15.34 5.93
CA ASP A 337 7.11 -15.37 4.54
C ASP A 337 5.94 -15.16 3.58
N ILE A 338 4.80 -15.83 3.81
CA ILE A 338 3.59 -15.72 2.97
C ILE A 338 2.97 -14.32 3.08
N TRP A 339 2.90 -13.74 4.28
CA TRP A 339 2.35 -12.39 4.46
C TRP A 339 3.17 -11.32 3.75
N GLY A 340 4.50 -11.43 3.79
CA GLY A 340 5.40 -10.43 3.21
C GLY A 340 5.74 -10.65 1.74
N CYS A 341 5.74 -11.90 1.28
CA CYS A 341 6.31 -12.33 -0.01
C CYS A 341 7.74 -11.80 -0.24
N ASN A 342 8.56 -11.72 0.82
CA ASN A 342 9.87 -11.05 0.75
C ASN A 342 10.93 -11.62 1.70
N SER A 343 10.65 -12.78 2.30
CA SER A 343 11.52 -13.46 3.25
C SER A 343 11.45 -14.97 3.05
N GLY A 344 12.35 -15.71 3.71
CA GLY A 344 12.44 -17.17 3.58
C GLY A 344 12.58 -17.60 2.12
N PRO A 345 11.72 -18.52 1.62
CA PRO A 345 11.76 -18.95 0.22
C PRO A 345 11.36 -17.86 -0.78
N PHE A 346 10.77 -16.75 -0.33
CA PHE A 346 10.32 -15.64 -1.19
C PHE A 346 11.24 -14.41 -1.11
N GLY A 347 12.36 -14.52 -0.38
CA GLY A 347 13.39 -13.48 -0.35
C GLY A 347 14.37 -13.65 -1.51
N LEU A 348 14.57 -12.57 -2.28
CA LEU A 348 15.65 -12.51 -3.28
C LEU A 348 17.02 -12.45 -2.60
N GLN A 349 17.98 -13.17 -3.17
CA GLN A 349 19.36 -13.22 -2.73
C GLN A 349 20.31 -12.85 -3.88
N GLU A 350 21.47 -12.31 -3.52
CA GLU A 350 22.52 -12.05 -4.51
C GLU A 350 22.94 -13.37 -5.17
N GLY A 351 22.94 -13.39 -6.51
CA GLY A 351 23.28 -14.58 -7.29
C GLY A 351 22.09 -15.44 -7.71
N ASP A 352 20.86 -15.13 -7.28
CA ASP A 352 19.65 -15.78 -7.79
C ASP A 352 19.56 -15.66 -9.32
N ASN A 353 19.27 -16.77 -9.99
CA ASN A 353 19.14 -16.77 -11.44
C ASN A 353 17.75 -16.27 -11.88
N HIS A 354 17.57 -16.07 -13.18
CA HIS A 354 16.31 -15.56 -13.73
C HIS A 354 15.10 -16.48 -13.51
N ILE A 355 15.31 -17.79 -13.35
CA ILE A 355 14.24 -18.74 -13.00
C ILE A 355 13.79 -18.49 -11.56
N HIS A 356 14.73 -18.37 -10.63
CA HIS A 356 14.44 -18.09 -9.22
C HIS A 356 13.62 -16.81 -9.06
N VAL A 357 14.06 -15.74 -9.74
CA VAL A 357 13.37 -14.45 -9.77
C VAL A 357 11.96 -14.56 -10.33
N ALA A 358 11.73 -15.44 -11.32
CA ALA A 358 10.42 -15.63 -11.93
C ALA A 358 9.49 -16.52 -11.09
N VAL A 359 10.01 -17.53 -10.38
CA VAL A 359 9.20 -18.47 -9.58
C VAL A 359 8.67 -17.82 -8.30
N ILE A 360 9.49 -17.01 -7.60
CA ILE A 360 9.12 -16.40 -6.30
C ILE A 360 7.73 -15.73 -6.32
N PRO A 361 7.42 -14.80 -7.25
CA PRO A 361 6.14 -14.11 -7.25
C PRO A 361 4.95 -15.07 -7.38
N ARG A 362 5.11 -16.10 -8.21
CA ARG A 362 4.06 -17.05 -8.59
C ARG A 362 3.76 -18.02 -7.47
N LEU A 363 4.82 -18.56 -6.86
CA LEU A 363 4.67 -19.42 -5.70
C LEU A 363 4.07 -18.66 -4.51
N CYS A 364 4.51 -17.43 -4.24
CA CYS A 364 3.91 -16.65 -3.15
C CYS A 364 2.44 -16.29 -3.42
N ALA A 365 2.10 -15.83 -4.63
CA ALA A 365 0.72 -15.50 -4.98
C ALA A 365 -0.21 -16.73 -4.87
N ALA A 366 0.27 -17.92 -5.24
CA ALA A 366 -0.48 -19.16 -5.12
C ALA A 366 -0.77 -19.55 -3.66
N PHE A 367 0.16 -19.25 -2.74
CA PHE A 367 -0.07 -19.38 -1.29
C PHE A 367 -1.11 -18.38 -0.78
N VAL A 368 -0.90 -17.09 -1.06
CA VAL A 368 -1.76 -15.98 -0.63
C VAL A 368 -3.22 -16.23 -1.06
N ARG A 369 -3.42 -16.69 -2.30
CA ARG A 369 -4.74 -16.97 -2.89
C ARG A 369 -5.25 -18.39 -2.60
N SER A 370 -4.40 -19.25 -2.04
CA SER A 370 -4.70 -20.62 -1.64
C SER A 370 -5.15 -21.49 -2.81
N THR A 371 -4.44 -21.37 -3.94
CA THR A 371 -4.77 -22.02 -5.22
C THR A 371 -4.01 -23.32 -5.47
N LEU A 372 -2.99 -23.65 -4.67
CA LEU A 372 -2.12 -24.81 -4.91
C LEU A 372 -2.86 -26.15 -4.83
N LEU A 373 -3.76 -26.34 -3.86
CA LEU A 373 -4.40 -27.65 -3.61
C LEU A 373 -5.83 -27.76 -4.16
N ILE A 374 -6.25 -26.86 -5.04
CA ILE A 374 -7.56 -26.93 -5.72
C ILE A 374 -7.40 -27.49 -7.13
N ASP A 375 -8.51 -27.87 -7.76
CA ASP A 375 -8.49 -28.36 -9.14
C ASP A 375 -7.90 -27.29 -10.09
N GLY A 376 -6.95 -27.69 -10.93
CA GLY A 376 -6.12 -26.79 -11.74
C GLY A 376 -4.94 -26.12 -11.00
N GLY A 377 -4.78 -26.36 -9.70
CA GLY A 377 -3.73 -25.77 -8.86
C GLY A 377 -2.30 -26.23 -9.17
N ASP A 378 -2.14 -27.32 -9.92
CA ASP A 378 -0.83 -27.88 -10.28
C ASP A 378 -0.11 -27.08 -11.37
N VAL A 379 -0.74 -26.03 -11.90
CA VAL A 379 -0.11 -25.04 -12.79
C VAL A 379 -0.35 -23.64 -12.22
N GLN A 380 0.72 -22.91 -11.94
CA GLN A 380 0.65 -21.57 -11.33
C GLN A 380 1.36 -20.51 -12.18
N PRO A 381 0.71 -19.39 -12.51
CA PRO A 381 -0.73 -19.11 -12.35
C PRO A 381 -1.55 -19.69 -13.52
N SER A 382 -2.58 -20.49 -13.25
CA SER A 382 -3.55 -20.93 -14.28
C SER A 382 -5.01 -20.57 -13.97
N LEU A 383 -5.32 -20.34 -12.69
CA LEU A 383 -6.68 -20.07 -12.21
C LEU A 383 -6.96 -18.57 -12.12
N ASN A 384 -8.05 -18.14 -12.76
CA ASN A 384 -8.50 -16.75 -12.70
C ASN A 384 -9.07 -16.38 -11.32
N SER A 385 -9.35 -15.09 -11.13
CA SER A 385 -9.81 -14.49 -9.86
C SER A 385 -11.04 -15.14 -9.24
N SER A 386 -11.88 -15.84 -10.00
CA SER A 386 -13.04 -16.56 -9.45
C SER A 386 -12.68 -17.71 -8.52
N TYR A 387 -11.46 -18.24 -8.62
CA TYR A 387 -10.94 -19.35 -7.80
C TYR A 387 -10.12 -18.90 -6.58
N HIS A 388 -9.74 -17.62 -6.52
CA HIS A 388 -8.90 -17.10 -5.43
C HIS A 388 -9.69 -17.05 -4.12
N TYR A 389 -9.01 -17.33 -3.00
CA TYR A 389 -9.56 -17.22 -1.64
C TYR A 389 -10.81 -18.08 -1.36
N ARG A 390 -10.95 -19.22 -2.06
CA ARG A 390 -12.11 -20.12 -1.96
C ARG A 390 -11.98 -21.23 -0.93
N VAL A 391 -10.78 -21.45 -0.40
CA VAL A 391 -10.47 -22.50 0.57
C VAL A 391 -9.83 -21.90 1.81
N SER A 392 -9.67 -22.73 2.85
CA SER A 392 -9.04 -22.34 4.12
C SER A 392 -7.74 -23.12 4.34
N PRO A 393 -6.70 -22.50 4.92
CA PRO A 393 -6.56 -21.07 5.22
C PRO A 393 -6.50 -20.23 3.93
N THR A 394 -6.75 -18.93 4.05
CA THR A 394 -6.49 -17.96 2.98
C THR A 394 -6.13 -16.54 3.48
N HIS A 395 -5.67 -15.66 2.60
CA HIS A 395 -5.36 -14.26 2.94
C HIS A 395 -6.63 -13.40 3.04
N HIS A 396 -7.34 -13.49 4.17
CA HIS A 396 -8.66 -12.87 4.35
C HIS A 396 -8.68 -11.36 4.20
N TYR A 397 -7.60 -10.66 4.56
CA TYR A 397 -7.47 -9.23 4.28
C TYR A 397 -7.56 -8.94 2.77
N SER A 398 -6.82 -9.69 1.94
CA SER A 398 -6.83 -9.46 0.49
C SER A 398 -8.18 -9.81 -0.11
N ARG A 399 -8.78 -10.93 0.32
CA ARG A 399 -10.13 -11.33 -0.06
C ARG A 399 -11.13 -10.17 0.12
N ILE A 400 -11.17 -9.58 1.32
CA ILE A 400 -12.13 -8.51 1.63
C ILE A 400 -11.76 -7.20 0.93
N VAL A 401 -10.47 -6.85 0.82
CA VAL A 401 -10.02 -5.67 0.05
C VAL A 401 -10.52 -5.75 -1.39
N HIS A 402 -10.37 -6.89 -2.07
CA HIS A 402 -10.89 -7.07 -3.43
C HIS A 402 -12.42 -6.96 -3.53
N GLU A 403 -13.18 -7.48 -2.55
CA GLU A 403 -14.65 -7.33 -2.49
C GLU A 403 -15.09 -5.85 -2.35
N LEU A 404 -14.22 -5.01 -1.81
CA LEU A 404 -14.47 -3.58 -1.58
C LEU A 404 -13.90 -2.67 -2.67
N GLN A 405 -13.08 -3.19 -3.59
CA GLN A 405 -12.62 -2.45 -4.76
C GLN A 405 -13.78 -2.13 -5.70
N VAL A 406 -13.78 -0.92 -6.24
CA VAL A 406 -14.83 -0.45 -7.16
C VAL A 406 -14.59 -0.98 -8.57
N ASP A 407 -13.33 -1.05 -8.99
CA ASP A 407 -12.89 -1.47 -10.32
C ASP A 407 -11.89 -2.62 -10.30
N GLY A 408 -11.74 -3.30 -9.15
CA GLY A 408 -10.82 -4.43 -8.97
C GLY A 408 -9.33 -4.06 -9.01
N ARG A 409 -8.99 -2.77 -8.87
CA ARG A 409 -7.62 -2.25 -8.99
C ARG A 409 -7.01 -1.80 -7.67
N GLY A 410 -5.71 -2.09 -7.52
CA GLY A 410 -4.89 -1.80 -6.35
C GLY A 410 -4.37 -3.08 -5.70
N TYR A 411 -3.06 -3.14 -5.44
CA TYR A 411 -2.45 -4.32 -4.84
C TYR A 411 -2.96 -4.55 -3.42
N ALA A 412 -3.52 -5.72 -3.13
CA ALA A 412 -3.83 -6.13 -1.76
C ALA A 412 -2.66 -6.87 -1.08
N PHE A 413 -1.68 -7.34 -1.86
CA PHE A 413 -0.42 -7.94 -1.42
C PHE A 413 0.68 -7.76 -2.49
N SER A 414 1.94 -8.07 -2.17
CA SER A 414 3.12 -7.68 -2.97
C SER A 414 3.13 -8.15 -4.42
N TYR A 415 2.52 -9.30 -4.72
CA TYR A 415 2.54 -9.95 -6.05
C TYR A 415 1.12 -10.20 -6.58
N ASP A 416 0.18 -9.29 -6.28
CA ASP A 416 -1.21 -9.38 -6.73
C ASP A 416 -1.37 -9.25 -8.26
N ASP A 417 -0.36 -8.75 -8.94
CA ASP A 417 -0.27 -8.65 -10.39
C ASP A 417 -0.04 -9.98 -11.09
N VAL A 418 0.45 -11.00 -10.37
CA VAL A 418 0.58 -12.35 -10.91
C VAL A 418 -0.81 -12.88 -11.26
N ASN A 419 -1.12 -12.98 -12.55
CA ASN A 419 -2.38 -13.55 -13.04
C ASN A 419 -2.05 -14.41 -14.27
N PRO A 420 -2.92 -15.37 -14.66
CA PRO A 420 -2.68 -16.14 -15.88
C PRO A 420 -2.61 -15.22 -17.11
N ASP A 421 -1.98 -15.66 -18.19
CA ASP A 421 -1.80 -14.83 -19.40
C ASP A 421 -3.13 -14.31 -19.98
N GLY A 422 -3.14 -13.02 -20.35
CA GLY A 422 -4.32 -12.36 -20.92
C GLY A 422 -5.42 -12.02 -19.91
N HIS A 423 -5.15 -12.10 -18.61
CA HIS A 423 -6.08 -11.72 -17.55
C HIS A 423 -5.90 -10.28 -17.04
N GLU A 424 -6.74 -9.90 -16.07
CA GLU A 424 -7.02 -8.54 -15.62
C GLU A 424 -5.77 -7.81 -15.08
N ASP A 425 -5.55 -6.59 -15.58
CA ASP A 425 -4.67 -5.63 -14.91
C ASP A 425 -5.36 -5.15 -13.62
N VAL A 426 -4.99 -5.81 -12.53
CA VAL A 426 -5.42 -5.47 -11.16
C VAL A 426 -4.49 -4.46 -10.50
N SER A 427 -3.46 -3.99 -11.20
CA SER A 427 -2.57 -2.98 -10.66
C SER A 427 -3.34 -1.68 -10.42
N GLY A 428 -2.97 -0.97 -9.35
CA GLY A 428 -3.46 0.39 -9.12
C GLY A 428 -2.78 1.45 -10.00
N LEU A 429 -1.98 1.02 -10.98
CA LEU A 429 -1.07 1.86 -11.75
C LEU A 429 -1.82 2.67 -12.82
N VAL A 430 -1.46 3.94 -12.92
CA VAL A 430 -1.65 4.78 -14.10
C VAL A 430 -0.28 5.23 -14.59
N SER A 431 -0.07 5.28 -15.90
CA SER A 431 1.23 5.69 -16.46
C SER A 431 1.12 6.34 -17.83
N SER A 432 2.02 7.27 -18.13
CA SER A 432 2.09 7.91 -19.45
C SER A 432 3.48 8.44 -19.72
N GLY A 433 3.94 8.32 -20.97
CA GLY A 433 5.12 9.04 -21.45
C GLY A 433 4.87 10.52 -21.74
N ASN A 434 3.61 10.95 -21.74
CA ASN A 434 3.19 12.33 -22.02
C ASN A 434 1.93 12.70 -21.20
N PRO A 435 2.05 12.74 -19.86
CA PRO A 435 0.93 13.04 -18.97
C PRO A 435 0.49 14.49 -19.12
N ASP A 436 -0.82 14.74 -19.02
CA ASP A 436 -1.37 16.10 -18.94
C ASP A 436 -1.65 16.48 -17.48
N THR A 437 -2.60 15.78 -16.86
CA THR A 437 -3.04 16.04 -15.49
C THR A 437 -3.21 14.72 -14.75
N LEU A 438 -2.61 14.64 -13.55
CA LEU A 438 -2.93 13.61 -12.56
C LEU A 438 -3.96 14.21 -11.58
N THR A 439 -5.19 13.72 -11.59
CA THR A 439 -6.22 14.09 -10.62
C THR A 439 -6.30 13.03 -9.53
N ILE A 440 -6.19 13.43 -8.27
CA ILE A 440 -6.30 12.55 -7.10
C ILE A 440 -7.55 12.93 -6.31
N TYR A 441 -8.37 11.93 -5.99
CA TYR A 441 -9.57 12.10 -5.18
C TYR A 441 -9.33 11.55 -3.78
N VAL A 442 -9.77 12.29 -2.76
CA VAL A 442 -9.72 11.87 -1.36
C VAL A 442 -11.12 11.63 -0.82
N GLY A 443 -11.34 10.52 -0.11
CA GLY A 443 -12.57 10.20 0.61
C GLY A 443 -13.58 9.39 -0.21
N THR A 444 -14.00 9.88 -1.38
CA THR A 444 -14.96 9.17 -2.23
C THR A 444 -14.44 9.05 -3.66
N PRO A 445 -14.48 7.85 -4.27
CA PRO A 445 -14.08 7.65 -5.66
C PRO A 445 -14.91 8.45 -6.66
N PRO A 446 -14.33 8.79 -7.83
CA PRO A 446 -15.07 9.38 -8.93
C PRO A 446 -16.17 8.42 -9.44
N THR A 447 -17.34 8.98 -9.77
CA THR A 447 -18.53 8.22 -10.23
C THR A 447 -18.61 8.04 -11.75
N ASN A 448 -17.82 8.82 -12.48
CA ASN A 448 -17.75 8.89 -13.94
C ASN A 448 -16.85 7.84 -14.57
#